data_AF-A0A1M5VLS6-F1
#
_entry.id   AF-A0A1M5VLS6-F1
#
_cell.length_a   1.000
_cell.length_b   1.000
_cell.length_c   1.000
_cell.angle_alpha   90.00
_cell.angle_beta   90.00
_cell.angle_gamma   90.00
#
_symmetry.space_group_name_H-M   'P 1'
#
loop_
_entity.id
_entity.type
_entity.pdbx_description
1 polymer ?
#
loop_
_entity_poly.entity_id
_entity_poly.type
_entity_poly.pdbx_seq_one_letter_code
_entity_poly.pdbx_strand_id
1 'polypeptide(L)'
;MSVIHRQIRQDMQKLIDQLSTHDLPAVKAVDQVWEDLNQLQLQYQIEIAHLRFQDETDQLNETITIKNRGTLIADLSGWTIEAGSPHQIYTFPEHSLLHPHQQFVVHTSGEHTHSFQFHHPIWNNRGDLATLKNHQGDVVCYWAYGQHAHSDVVISRIKADGHEGRGEGDEFIEIVNISEHIVDLSDWQVTSVRNQTTFTFPPGSKLRPGASLKIFTDKTTLAENEYSFNSHRALWNNQGGGAELIDYLGCMVSVYQY
;
A
#
# COMPACT_ATOMS: atom_id res chain seq x y z
N MET A 1 -10.06 6.97 7.37
CA MET A 1 -9.59 5.83 8.21
C MET A 1 -10.23 4.57 7.65
N SER A 2 -9.41 3.65 7.12
CA SER A 2 -9.84 2.37 6.50
C SER A 2 -10.76 1.56 7.44
N VAL A 3 -11.71 0.80 6.87
CA VAL A 3 -12.59 -0.14 7.57
C VAL A 3 -11.78 -1.21 8.28
N ILE A 4 -10.75 -1.79 7.65
CA ILE A 4 -9.83 -2.75 8.30
C ILE A 4 -9.26 -2.16 9.60
N HIS A 5 -8.72 -0.93 9.55
CA HIS A 5 -8.19 -0.27 10.75
C HIS A 5 -9.26 0.02 11.81
N ARG A 6 -10.49 0.33 11.39
CA ARG A 6 -11.61 0.57 12.31
C ARG A 6 -12.04 -0.73 13.00
N GLN A 7 -12.11 -1.82 12.25
CA GLN A 7 -12.46 -3.15 12.75
C GLN A 7 -11.43 -3.62 13.76
N ILE A 8 -10.13 -3.54 13.43
CA ILE A 8 -9.04 -3.86 14.35
C ILE A 8 -9.16 -3.05 15.65
N ARG A 9 -9.41 -1.74 15.56
CA ARG A 9 -9.59 -0.90 16.76
C ARG A 9 -10.78 -1.38 17.60
N GLN A 10 -11.88 -1.76 16.97
CA GLN A 10 -13.06 -2.28 17.68
C GLN A 10 -12.76 -3.62 18.35
N ASP A 11 -12.04 -4.52 17.66
CA ASP A 11 -11.67 -5.83 18.21
C ASP A 11 -10.67 -5.70 19.36
N MET A 12 -9.67 -4.82 19.23
CA MET A 12 -8.77 -4.46 20.34
C MET A 12 -9.54 -3.93 21.55
N GLN A 13 -10.46 -3.00 21.33
CA GLN A 13 -11.25 -2.41 22.42
C GLN A 13 -12.08 -3.48 23.12
N LYS A 14 -12.74 -4.36 22.36
CA LYS A 14 -13.53 -5.46 22.90
C LYS A 14 -12.69 -6.40 23.76
N LEU A 15 -11.48 -6.74 23.33
CA LEU A 15 -10.56 -7.59 24.11
C LEU A 15 -10.09 -6.90 25.39
N ILE A 16 -9.80 -5.59 25.35
CA ILE A 16 -9.44 -4.80 26.53
C ILE A 16 -10.62 -4.71 27.52
N ASP A 17 -11.84 -4.52 27.02
CA ASP A 17 -13.05 -4.44 27.84
C ASP A 17 -13.33 -5.77 28.56
N GLN A 18 -13.05 -6.90 27.91
CA GLN A 18 -13.14 -8.24 28.54
C GLN A 18 -12.14 -8.43 29.68
N LEU A 19 -10.97 -7.80 29.61
CA LEU A 19 -9.92 -7.89 30.64
C LEU A 19 -10.14 -6.95 31.83
N SER A 20 -11.00 -5.93 31.70
CA SER A 20 -11.17 -4.86 32.70
C SER A 20 -12.29 -5.11 33.72
N THR A 21 -12.91 -6.29 33.70
CA THR A 21 -13.79 -6.75 34.78
C THR A 21 -12.98 -7.02 36.06
N HIS A 22 -13.50 -6.62 37.23
CA HIS A 22 -12.74 -6.51 38.49
C HIS A 22 -12.12 -7.82 39.04
N ASP A 23 -12.54 -8.98 38.54
CA ASP A 23 -11.91 -10.27 38.85
C ASP A 23 -11.08 -10.73 37.66
N LEU A 24 -9.83 -11.13 37.91
CA LEU A 24 -8.99 -11.79 36.90
C LEU A 24 -9.75 -13.03 36.39
N PRO A 25 -9.98 -13.17 35.07
CA PRO A 25 -10.64 -14.33 34.52
C PRO A 25 -9.91 -15.62 34.92
N ALA A 26 -10.63 -16.74 34.98
CA ALA A 26 -9.98 -18.05 35.12
C ALA A 26 -8.87 -18.21 34.07
N VAL A 27 -7.77 -18.91 34.38
CA VAL A 27 -6.59 -19.04 33.51
C VAL A 27 -6.95 -19.32 32.04
N LYS A 28 -7.91 -20.21 31.79
CA LYS A 28 -8.41 -20.53 30.44
C LYS A 28 -9.01 -19.35 29.67
N ALA A 29 -9.67 -18.43 30.36
CA ALA A 29 -10.23 -17.22 29.75
C ALA A 29 -9.12 -16.21 29.41
N VAL A 30 -8.05 -16.15 30.21
CA VAL A 30 -6.86 -15.36 29.87
C VAL A 30 -6.13 -15.94 28.65
N ASP A 31 -6.00 -17.27 28.58
CA ASP A 31 -5.41 -17.95 27.41
C ASP A 31 -6.17 -17.65 26.11
N GLN A 32 -7.51 -17.62 26.15
CA GLN A 32 -8.33 -17.27 24.99
C GLN A 32 -8.10 -15.82 24.55
N VAL A 33 -7.99 -14.87 25.49
CA VAL A 33 -7.70 -13.48 25.16
C VAL A 33 -6.31 -13.34 24.53
N TRP A 34 -5.32 -14.09 25.01
CA TRP A 34 -4.00 -14.13 24.38
C TRP A 34 -4.04 -14.68 22.97
N GLU A 35 -4.81 -15.74 22.73
CA GLU A 35 -4.99 -16.29 21.39
C GLU A 35 -5.65 -15.27 20.46
N ASP A 36 -6.73 -14.61 20.90
CA ASP A 36 -7.42 -13.60 20.12
C ASP A 36 -6.50 -12.40 19.80
N LEU A 37 -5.67 -11.96 20.76
CA LEU A 37 -4.65 -10.93 20.54
C LEU A 37 -3.57 -11.37 19.55
N ASN A 38 -3.12 -12.61 19.64
CA ASN A 38 -2.13 -13.17 18.71
C ASN A 38 -2.69 -13.25 17.29
N GLN A 39 -3.95 -13.68 17.13
CA GLN A 39 -4.63 -13.71 15.83
C GLN A 39 -4.77 -12.30 15.25
N LEU A 40 -5.13 -11.32 16.07
CA LEU A 40 -5.21 -9.93 15.66
C LEU A 40 -3.83 -9.38 15.25
N GLN A 41 -2.78 -9.71 16.00
CA GLN A 41 -1.40 -9.35 15.67
C GLN A 41 -0.93 -9.99 14.35
N LEU A 42 -1.27 -11.27 14.13
CA LEU A 42 -0.95 -12.01 12.91
C LEU A 42 -1.53 -11.31 11.67
N GLN A 43 -2.80 -10.86 11.75
CA GLN A 43 -3.45 -10.13 10.65
C GLN A 43 -2.75 -8.80 10.32
N TYR A 44 -2.07 -8.16 11.26
CA TYR A 44 -1.45 -6.85 11.02
C TYR A 44 0.04 -6.94 10.65
N GLN A 45 0.74 -7.96 11.15
CA GLN A 45 2.17 -8.10 10.87
C GLN A 45 2.44 -8.61 9.46
N ILE A 46 1.48 -9.31 8.84
CA ILE A 46 1.59 -9.85 7.48
C ILE A 46 1.07 -8.83 6.47
N GLU A 47 1.86 -8.55 5.45
CA GLU A 47 1.45 -7.67 4.35
C GLU A 47 1.92 -8.19 2.99
N ILE A 48 1.27 -7.74 1.92
CA ILE A 48 1.87 -7.68 0.59
C ILE A 48 2.93 -6.56 0.63
N ALA A 49 4.20 -6.93 0.47
CA ALA A 49 5.31 -6.00 0.52
C ALA A 49 5.66 -5.40 -0.85
N HIS A 50 5.51 -6.22 -1.91
CA HIS A 50 5.86 -5.89 -3.28
C HIS A 50 5.05 -6.74 -4.26
N LEU A 51 4.70 -6.16 -5.41
CA LEU A 51 4.07 -6.86 -6.53
C LEU A 51 4.79 -6.43 -7.81
N ARG A 52 5.34 -7.41 -8.53
CA ARG A 52 6.05 -7.20 -9.80
C ARG A 52 5.18 -7.73 -10.93
N PHE A 53 4.64 -6.82 -11.74
CA PHE A 53 3.71 -7.12 -12.83
C PHE A 53 4.26 -6.77 -14.22
N GLN A 54 5.27 -5.90 -14.30
CA GLN A 54 5.88 -5.46 -15.56
C GLN A 54 7.31 -5.97 -15.71
N ASP A 55 7.48 -7.17 -16.27
CA ASP A 55 8.79 -7.64 -16.74
C ASP A 55 8.77 -7.76 -18.27
N GLU A 56 9.40 -6.79 -18.93
CA GLU A 56 9.51 -6.74 -20.40
C GLU A 56 10.41 -7.86 -20.96
N THR A 57 11.31 -8.41 -20.13
CA THR A 57 12.27 -9.43 -20.54
C THR A 57 11.74 -10.84 -20.36
N ASP A 58 10.87 -11.05 -19.38
CA ASP A 58 10.19 -12.32 -19.12
C ASP A 58 8.84 -12.09 -18.44
N GLN A 59 7.76 -12.13 -19.23
CA GLN A 59 6.41 -11.89 -18.73
C GLN A 59 5.91 -12.94 -17.71
N LEU A 60 6.62 -14.06 -17.56
CA LEU A 60 6.30 -15.08 -16.56
C LEU A 60 7.06 -14.91 -15.24
N ASN A 61 7.93 -13.91 -15.14
CA ASN A 61 8.73 -13.56 -13.97
C ASN A 61 8.01 -12.57 -13.03
N GLU A 62 6.70 -12.44 -13.20
CA GLU A 62 5.86 -11.70 -12.28
C GLU A 62 5.81 -12.43 -10.92
N THR A 63 5.80 -11.64 -9.86
CA THR A 63 5.84 -12.16 -8.48
C THR A 63 5.06 -11.27 -7.54
N ILE A 64 4.54 -11.87 -6.48
CA ILE A 64 4.01 -11.15 -5.33
C ILE A 64 4.77 -11.59 -4.07
N THR A 65 5.18 -10.61 -3.26
CA THR A 65 5.97 -10.84 -2.05
C THR A 65 5.10 -10.62 -0.82
N ILE A 66 4.95 -11.65 0.01
CA ILE A 66 4.31 -11.57 1.31
C ILE A 66 5.39 -11.46 2.39
N LYS A 67 5.29 -10.46 3.26
CA LYS A 67 6.28 -10.18 4.30
C LYS A 67 5.66 -10.24 5.68
N ASN A 68 6.37 -10.87 6.60
CA ASN A 68 6.11 -10.74 8.02
C ASN A 68 6.96 -9.60 8.58
N ARG A 69 6.33 -8.48 8.93
CA ARG A 69 7.00 -7.31 9.55
C ARG A 69 7.12 -7.43 11.06
N GLY A 70 6.46 -8.42 11.66
CA GLY A 70 6.38 -8.58 13.10
C GLY A 70 7.42 -9.54 13.65
N THR A 71 7.29 -9.79 14.95
CA THR A 71 8.24 -10.58 15.74
C THR A 71 7.75 -12.00 16.02
N LEU A 72 6.50 -12.33 15.68
CA LEU A 72 5.94 -13.67 15.85
C LEU A 72 6.06 -14.45 14.54
N ILE A 73 6.25 -15.76 14.64
CA ILE A 73 6.11 -16.65 13.47
C ILE A 73 4.64 -16.64 13.05
N ALA A 74 4.37 -16.49 11.76
CA ALA A 74 3.03 -16.59 11.20
C ALA A 74 2.86 -17.92 10.47
N ASP A 75 1.80 -18.66 10.81
CA ASP A 75 1.38 -19.80 10.01
C ASP A 75 0.41 -19.31 8.93
N LEU A 76 0.85 -19.39 7.67
CA LEU A 76 0.06 -18.99 6.51
C LEU A 76 -0.68 -20.18 5.89
N SER A 77 -0.69 -21.37 6.50
CA SER A 77 -1.37 -22.55 5.96
C SER A 77 -2.84 -22.23 5.63
N GLY A 78 -3.25 -22.51 4.40
CA GLY A 78 -4.62 -22.26 3.93
C GLY A 78 -4.95 -20.78 3.63
N TRP A 79 -4.03 -19.84 3.86
CA TRP A 79 -4.20 -18.45 3.42
C TRP A 79 -4.19 -18.40 1.88
N THR A 80 -4.85 -17.40 1.32
CA THR A 80 -4.99 -17.26 -0.14
C THR A 80 -4.52 -15.91 -0.65
N ILE A 81 -3.95 -15.92 -1.86
CA ILE A 81 -3.70 -14.74 -2.67
C ILE A 81 -4.59 -14.83 -3.90
N GLU A 82 -5.44 -13.83 -4.09
CA GLU A 82 -6.24 -13.66 -5.30
C GLU A 82 -5.57 -12.60 -6.18
N ALA A 83 -5.13 -13.00 -7.38
CA ALA A 83 -4.73 -12.07 -8.43
C ALA A 83 -5.99 -11.56 -9.14
N GLY A 84 -6.01 -10.29 -9.58
CA GLY A 84 -7.23 -9.51 -9.85
C GLY A 84 -8.27 -10.09 -10.81
N SER A 85 -7.97 -11.19 -11.52
CA SER A 85 -8.94 -11.91 -12.36
C SER A 85 -9.57 -13.12 -11.64
N PRO A 86 -10.83 -13.48 -11.95
CA PRO A 86 -11.47 -14.66 -11.38
C PRO A 86 -10.62 -15.93 -11.56
N HIS A 87 -10.62 -16.78 -10.53
CA HIS A 87 -9.95 -18.09 -10.51
C HIS A 87 -8.40 -18.06 -10.47
N GLN A 88 -7.76 -16.90 -10.44
CA GLN A 88 -6.32 -16.80 -10.23
C GLN A 88 -6.00 -16.75 -8.72
N ILE A 89 -6.08 -17.92 -8.08
CA ILE A 89 -5.95 -18.05 -6.63
C ILE A 89 -4.77 -18.95 -6.30
N TYR A 90 -3.87 -18.47 -5.44
CA TYR A 90 -2.83 -19.27 -4.81
C TYR A 90 -3.23 -19.56 -3.36
N THR A 91 -3.12 -20.81 -2.94
CA THR A 91 -3.31 -21.21 -1.55
C THR A 91 -1.97 -21.66 -0.97
N PHE A 92 -1.58 -21.07 0.15
CA PHE A 92 -0.38 -21.49 0.87
C PHE A 92 -0.55 -22.94 1.38
N PRO A 93 0.43 -23.83 1.12
CA PRO A 93 0.35 -25.21 1.56
C PRO A 93 0.47 -25.33 3.08
N GLU A 94 0.10 -26.49 3.62
CA GLU A 94 0.30 -26.83 5.02
C GLU A 94 1.76 -26.61 5.44
N HIS A 95 1.95 -26.16 6.69
CA HIS A 95 3.24 -25.83 7.29
C HIS A 95 3.98 -24.66 6.62
N SER A 96 3.23 -23.70 6.02
CA SER A 96 3.79 -22.45 5.49
C SER A 96 4.12 -21.46 6.61
N LEU A 97 5.21 -21.72 7.34
CA LEU A 97 5.65 -20.91 8.48
C LEU A 97 6.51 -19.72 8.04
N LEU A 98 5.95 -18.52 8.10
CA LEU A 98 6.65 -17.28 7.79
C LEU A 98 7.28 -16.68 9.05
N HIS A 99 8.60 -16.83 9.16
CA HIS A 99 9.38 -16.34 10.29
C HIS A 99 9.42 -14.80 10.39
N PRO A 100 9.73 -14.24 11.57
CA PRO A 100 9.86 -12.81 11.79
C PRO A 100 10.79 -12.11 10.79
N HIS A 101 10.34 -10.98 10.24
CA HIS A 101 11.07 -10.16 9.26
C HIS A 101 11.43 -10.87 7.94
N GLN A 102 10.96 -12.10 7.74
CA GLN A 102 11.16 -12.86 6.49
C GLN A 102 10.03 -12.59 5.49
N GLN A 103 10.23 -13.10 4.28
CA GLN A 103 9.27 -12.99 3.19
C GLN A 103 9.10 -14.31 2.43
N PHE A 104 7.90 -14.54 1.92
CA PHE A 104 7.64 -15.49 0.84
C PHE A 104 7.49 -14.72 -0.47
N VAL A 105 8.04 -15.29 -1.54
CA VAL A 105 7.84 -14.82 -2.90
C VAL A 105 7.02 -15.87 -3.63
N VAL A 106 5.85 -15.47 -4.13
CA VAL A 106 4.96 -16.35 -4.90
C VAL A 106 5.08 -15.94 -6.37
N HIS A 107 5.51 -16.89 -7.19
CA HIS A 107 5.74 -16.68 -8.62
C HIS A 107 4.49 -16.97 -9.43
N THR A 108 4.30 -16.28 -10.55
CA THR A 108 3.22 -16.63 -11.50
C THR A 108 3.38 -18.07 -12.03
N SER A 109 4.61 -18.48 -12.32
CA SER A 109 4.92 -19.75 -12.98
C SER A 109 6.14 -20.46 -12.37
N GLY A 110 6.37 -21.70 -12.78
CA GLY A 110 7.60 -22.45 -12.51
C GLY A 110 7.59 -23.30 -11.25
N GLU A 111 8.68 -24.04 -11.04
CA GLU A 111 8.89 -25.05 -9.97
C GLU A 111 9.38 -24.43 -8.65
N HIS A 112 9.00 -23.17 -8.38
CA HIS A 112 9.32 -22.51 -7.12
C HIS A 112 8.48 -23.08 -5.97
N THR A 113 8.99 -22.99 -4.74
CA THR A 113 8.28 -23.43 -3.52
C THR A 113 6.87 -22.85 -3.42
N HIS A 114 6.71 -21.58 -3.79
CA HIS A 114 5.42 -20.92 -3.90
C HIS A 114 5.25 -20.41 -5.34
N SER A 115 4.26 -20.96 -6.04
CA SER A 115 3.97 -20.64 -7.43
C SER A 115 2.49 -20.85 -7.71
N PHE A 116 1.87 -19.94 -8.47
CA PHE A 116 0.50 -20.09 -8.94
C PHE A 116 0.37 -21.16 -10.04
N GLN A 117 1.48 -21.64 -10.61
CA GLN A 117 1.51 -22.68 -11.65
C GLN A 117 0.78 -22.29 -12.95
N PHE A 118 0.66 -20.99 -13.27
CA PHE A 118 0.19 -20.55 -14.57
C PHE A 118 1.34 -20.57 -15.60
N HIS A 119 0.97 -20.70 -16.88
CA HIS A 119 1.90 -20.62 -18.00
C HIS A 119 1.67 -19.37 -18.87
N HIS A 120 0.99 -18.37 -18.29
CA HIS A 120 0.76 -17.06 -18.86
C HIS A 120 0.83 -16.01 -17.75
N PRO A 121 1.04 -14.74 -18.08
CA PRO A 121 0.98 -13.64 -17.11
C PRO A 121 -0.38 -13.61 -16.41
N ILE A 122 -0.40 -13.31 -15.11
CA ILE A 122 -1.63 -13.18 -14.32
C ILE A 122 -1.84 -11.78 -13.78
N TRP A 123 -0.78 -10.97 -13.71
CA TRP A 123 -0.86 -9.60 -13.24
C TRP A 123 -0.99 -8.65 -14.43
N ASN A 124 -2.17 -8.05 -14.59
CA ASN A 124 -2.47 -7.22 -15.74
C ASN A 124 -1.60 -5.95 -15.76
N ASN A 125 -0.87 -5.74 -16.86
CA ASN A 125 -0.04 -4.54 -17.03
C ASN A 125 -0.81 -3.22 -16.96
N ARG A 126 -2.13 -3.22 -17.17
CA ARG A 126 -2.98 -2.03 -17.02
C ARG A 126 -3.36 -1.72 -15.58
N GLY A 127 -3.14 -2.65 -14.66
CA GLY A 127 -3.57 -2.54 -13.27
C GLY A 127 -4.40 -3.74 -12.85
N ASP A 128 -4.17 -4.21 -11.63
CA ASP A 128 -4.99 -5.21 -10.92
C ASP A 128 -5.09 -4.87 -9.42
N LEU A 129 -5.97 -5.59 -8.73
CA LEU A 129 -6.08 -5.61 -7.28
C LEU A 129 -5.69 -6.99 -6.75
N ALA A 130 -4.55 -7.08 -6.07
CA ALA A 130 -4.18 -8.29 -5.33
C ALA A 130 -4.87 -8.27 -3.95
N THR A 131 -5.41 -9.42 -3.56
CA THR A 131 -6.05 -9.59 -2.24
C THR A 131 -5.40 -10.74 -1.49
N LEU A 132 -4.89 -10.48 -0.29
CA LEU A 132 -4.42 -11.51 0.64
C LEU A 132 -5.53 -11.80 1.66
N LYS A 133 -5.94 -13.06 1.79
CA LYS A 133 -6.93 -13.51 2.78
C LYS A 133 -6.34 -14.54 3.72
N ASN A 134 -6.79 -14.51 4.97
CA ASN A 134 -6.47 -15.54 5.95
C ASN A 134 -7.19 -16.87 5.61
N HIS A 135 -6.94 -17.91 6.41
CA HIS A 135 -7.55 -19.22 6.21
C HIS A 135 -9.06 -19.28 6.50
N GLN A 136 -9.63 -18.26 7.16
CA GLN A 136 -11.08 -18.07 7.32
C GLN A 136 -11.73 -17.36 6.12
N GLY A 137 -10.93 -16.75 5.24
CA GLY A 137 -11.40 -15.94 4.12
C GLY A 137 -11.53 -14.44 4.42
N ASP A 138 -11.13 -13.98 5.61
CA ASP A 138 -11.09 -12.56 5.92
C ASP A 138 -9.91 -11.90 5.20
N VAL A 139 -10.14 -10.68 4.71
CA VAL A 139 -9.08 -9.93 4.04
C VAL A 139 -8.08 -9.39 5.04
N VAL A 140 -6.82 -9.67 4.77
CA VAL A 140 -5.67 -9.19 5.55
C VAL A 140 -5.12 -7.91 4.96
N CYS A 141 -4.89 -7.88 3.65
CA CYS A 141 -4.47 -6.66 2.95
C CYS A 141 -4.76 -6.71 1.45
N TYR A 142 -4.79 -5.52 0.86
CA TYR A 142 -4.95 -5.31 -0.57
C TYR A 142 -3.72 -4.60 -1.14
N TRP A 143 -3.40 -4.88 -2.41
CA TRP A 143 -2.42 -4.13 -3.19
C TRP A 143 -3.00 -3.77 -4.55
N ALA A 144 -3.14 -2.47 -4.82
CA ALA A 144 -3.69 -1.94 -6.05
C ALA A 144 -2.60 -1.21 -6.85
N TYR A 145 -2.67 -1.31 -8.17
CA TYR A 145 -1.80 -0.57 -9.07
C TYR A 145 -2.53 -0.25 -10.38
N GLY A 146 -1.97 0.69 -11.16
CA GLY A 146 -2.54 1.10 -12.44
C GLY A 146 -4.00 1.54 -12.33
N GLN A 147 -4.82 1.16 -13.30
CA GLN A 147 -6.24 1.53 -13.39
C GLN A 147 -7.07 1.15 -12.16
N HIS A 148 -6.72 0.05 -11.48
CA HIS A 148 -7.43 -0.39 -10.27
C HIS A 148 -7.15 0.50 -9.05
N ALA A 149 -6.08 1.30 -9.08
CA ALA A 149 -5.75 2.25 -8.03
C ALA A 149 -6.20 3.69 -8.33
N HIS A 150 -6.79 3.97 -9.51
CA HIS A 150 -7.08 5.35 -9.92
C HIS A 150 -8.07 6.05 -8.99
N SER A 151 -9.10 5.34 -8.52
CA SER A 151 -10.09 5.89 -7.57
C SER A 151 -9.57 6.00 -6.15
N ASP A 152 -8.41 5.42 -5.85
CA ASP A 152 -7.89 5.32 -4.50
C ASP A 152 -7.07 6.53 -4.10
N VAL A 153 -6.49 7.22 -5.08
CA VAL A 153 -5.50 8.28 -4.86
C VAL A 153 -5.99 9.57 -5.47
N VAL A 154 -6.05 10.62 -4.65
CA VAL A 154 -6.47 11.95 -5.09
C VAL A 154 -5.45 13.01 -4.70
N ILE A 155 -5.34 14.06 -5.51
CA ILE A 155 -4.67 15.29 -5.09
C ILE A 155 -5.62 16.01 -4.13
N SER A 156 -5.23 16.08 -2.86
CA SER A 156 -6.07 16.65 -1.80
C SER A 156 -5.86 18.14 -1.61
N ARG A 157 -4.66 18.64 -1.87
CA ARG A 157 -4.29 20.02 -1.61
C ARG A 157 -3.07 20.44 -2.42
N ILE A 158 -3.06 21.70 -2.84
CA ILE A 158 -1.84 22.42 -3.25
C ILE A 158 -1.67 23.61 -2.29
N LYS A 159 -0.46 23.79 -1.75
CA LYS A 159 -0.06 24.95 -0.97
C LYS A 159 0.91 25.78 -1.80
N ALA A 160 0.53 27.02 -2.10
CA ALA A 160 1.22 27.91 -3.05
C ALA A 160 1.82 29.19 -2.41
N ASP A 161 1.99 29.25 -1.09
CA ASP A 161 2.41 30.49 -0.43
C ASP A 161 3.91 30.79 -0.62
N GLY A 162 4.19 31.92 -1.26
CA GLY A 162 5.47 32.61 -1.15
C GLY A 162 5.31 33.88 -0.34
N HIS A 163 5.06 33.79 0.97
CA HIS A 163 5.14 34.99 1.82
C HIS A 163 6.61 35.30 2.13
N GLU A 164 7.02 36.50 1.70
CA GLU A 164 8.36 37.13 1.80
C GLU A 164 9.33 36.52 2.82
N GLY A 165 10.23 35.65 2.35
CA GLY A 165 11.28 35.07 3.19
C GLY A 165 12.03 33.91 2.58
N ARG A 166 12.62 34.09 1.38
CA ARG A 166 13.63 33.22 0.72
C ARG A 166 13.61 31.73 1.14
N GLY A 167 12.59 31.02 0.69
CA GLY A 167 12.61 29.56 0.63
C GLY A 167 11.37 29.06 -0.08
N GLU A 168 11.52 28.51 -1.28
CA GLU A 168 10.43 27.85 -2.03
C GLU A 168 10.12 26.45 -1.47
N GLY A 169 10.72 26.08 -0.34
CA GLY A 169 10.61 24.76 0.27
C GLY A 169 9.32 24.53 1.08
N ASP A 170 8.45 25.52 1.22
CA ASP A 170 7.16 25.38 1.89
C ASP A 170 5.97 25.19 0.93
N GLU A 171 6.22 25.37 -0.37
CA GLU A 171 5.31 25.07 -1.45
C GLU A 171 5.24 23.55 -1.69
N PHE A 172 4.03 22.98 -1.73
CA PHE A 172 3.86 21.54 -1.97
C PHE A 172 2.51 21.17 -2.55
N ILE A 173 2.48 20.00 -3.17
CA ILE A 173 1.26 19.23 -3.46
C ILE A 173 1.13 18.08 -2.46
N GLU A 174 -0.08 17.85 -1.96
CA GLU A 174 -0.41 16.72 -1.09
C GLU A 174 -1.33 15.74 -1.81
N ILE A 175 -0.88 14.49 -1.85
CA ILE A 175 -1.63 13.36 -2.40
C ILE A 175 -2.06 12.48 -1.24
N VAL A 176 -3.31 12.01 -1.26
CA VAL A 176 -3.87 11.14 -0.23
C VAL A 176 -4.44 9.89 -0.84
N ASN A 177 -4.18 8.75 -0.20
CA ASN A 177 -4.87 7.51 -0.46
C ASN A 177 -6.14 7.45 0.41
N ILE A 178 -7.30 7.49 -0.22
CA ILE A 178 -8.62 7.46 0.43
C ILE A 178 -9.21 6.06 0.55
N SER A 179 -8.52 5.04 0.04
CA SER A 179 -8.99 3.65 0.00
C SER A 179 -8.42 2.79 1.14
N GLU A 180 -8.66 1.49 1.02
CA GLU A 180 -8.14 0.44 1.90
C GLU A 180 -6.97 -0.32 1.29
N HIS A 181 -6.52 0.10 0.12
CA HIS A 181 -5.48 -0.58 -0.63
C HIS A 181 -4.12 0.04 -0.35
N ILE A 182 -3.08 -0.78 -0.31
CA ILE A 182 -1.73 -0.27 -0.54
C ILE A 182 -1.67 0.06 -2.03
N VAL A 183 -1.39 1.31 -2.38
CA VAL A 183 -1.31 1.73 -3.77
C VAL A 183 0.15 1.80 -4.21
N ASP A 184 0.50 1.07 -5.26
CA ASP A 184 1.80 1.20 -5.92
C ASP A 184 1.80 2.48 -6.78
N LEU A 185 2.74 3.37 -6.48
CA LEU A 185 2.96 4.64 -7.18
C LEU A 185 4.19 4.59 -8.07
N SER A 186 4.87 3.44 -8.19
CA SER A 186 6.08 3.32 -9.01
C SER A 186 5.85 3.87 -10.40
N ASP A 187 6.71 4.79 -10.81
CA ASP A 187 6.70 5.46 -12.11
C ASP A 187 5.46 6.30 -12.43
N TRP A 188 4.57 6.52 -11.44
CA TRP A 188 3.53 7.54 -11.54
C TRP A 188 4.17 8.94 -11.57
N GLN A 189 3.45 9.89 -12.12
CA GLN A 189 3.92 11.24 -12.36
C GLN A 189 2.98 12.28 -11.79
N VAL A 190 3.56 13.35 -11.25
CA VAL A 190 2.85 14.58 -10.91
C VAL A 190 3.38 15.70 -11.77
N THR A 191 2.50 16.30 -12.57
CA THR A 191 2.84 17.39 -13.49
C THR A 191 2.14 18.68 -13.06
N SER A 192 2.91 19.76 -12.89
CA SER A 192 2.33 21.10 -12.69
C SER A 192 1.70 21.61 -13.98
N VAL A 193 0.44 22.04 -13.91
CA VAL A 193 -0.32 22.52 -15.08
C VAL A 193 0.31 23.78 -15.69
N ARG A 194 0.87 24.65 -14.86
CA ARG A 194 1.32 25.99 -15.28
C ARG A 194 2.62 25.96 -16.07
N ASN A 195 3.62 25.23 -15.57
CA ASN A 195 4.97 25.25 -16.10
C ASN A 195 5.40 23.88 -16.66
N GLN A 196 4.52 22.87 -16.61
CA GLN A 196 4.76 21.53 -17.15
C GLN A 196 5.99 20.85 -16.53
N THR A 197 6.30 21.18 -15.28
CA THR A 197 7.35 20.48 -14.51
C THR A 197 6.77 19.19 -13.95
N THR A 198 7.47 18.07 -14.19
CA THR A 198 7.03 16.73 -13.80
C THR A 198 7.95 16.13 -12.75
N PHE A 199 7.36 15.54 -11.72
CA PHE A 199 8.02 14.65 -10.77
C PHE A 199 7.57 13.22 -11.04
N THR A 200 8.52 12.28 -11.07
CA THR A 200 8.25 10.85 -11.22
C THR A 200 8.57 10.14 -9.90
N PHE A 201 7.63 9.36 -9.40
CA PHE A 201 7.84 8.54 -8.21
C PHE A 201 8.88 7.45 -8.49
N PRO A 202 9.88 7.26 -7.62
CA PRO A 202 10.88 6.21 -7.80
C PRO A 202 10.26 4.81 -7.66
N PRO A 203 10.84 3.77 -8.29
CA PRO A 203 10.40 2.39 -8.14
C PRO A 203 10.30 1.96 -6.67
N GLY A 204 9.22 1.25 -6.34
CA GLY A 204 8.91 0.82 -4.98
C GLY A 204 8.18 1.89 -4.13
N SER A 205 7.89 3.06 -4.69
CA SER A 205 7.03 4.05 -4.02
C SER A 205 5.63 3.49 -3.85
N LYS A 206 5.12 3.55 -2.62
CA LYS A 206 3.78 3.06 -2.29
C LYS A 206 3.10 3.96 -1.27
N LEU A 207 1.78 4.08 -1.36
CA LEU A 207 0.98 4.86 -0.41
C LEU A 207 0.02 3.94 0.33
N ARG A 208 0.20 3.87 1.66
CA ARG A 208 -0.61 3.02 2.53
C ARG A 208 -2.05 3.51 2.66
N PRO A 209 -3.00 2.63 3.05
CA PRO A 209 -4.39 3.00 3.28
C PRO A 209 -4.55 4.21 4.19
N GLY A 210 -5.26 5.24 3.73
CA GLY A 210 -5.52 6.46 4.50
C GLY A 210 -4.30 7.37 4.74
N ALA A 211 -3.13 7.05 4.19
CA ALA A 211 -1.94 7.88 4.32
C ALA A 211 -1.94 9.02 3.29
N SER A 212 -1.23 10.11 3.62
CA SER A 212 -0.88 11.16 2.66
C SER A 212 0.63 11.25 2.48
N LEU A 213 1.03 11.79 1.33
CA LEU A 213 2.40 12.17 1.01
C LEU A 213 2.42 13.58 0.47
N LYS A 214 3.60 14.23 0.55
CA LYS A 214 3.81 15.58 0.03
C LYS A 214 4.97 15.61 -0.95
N ILE A 215 4.82 16.38 -2.01
CA ILE A 215 5.90 16.67 -2.96
C ILE A 215 6.13 18.17 -2.93
N PHE A 216 7.27 18.57 -2.40
CA PHE A 216 7.65 19.98 -2.25
C PHE A 216 8.32 20.51 -3.51
N THR A 217 8.26 21.83 -3.72
CA THR A 217 8.95 22.47 -4.85
C THR A 217 10.46 22.33 -4.73
N ASP A 218 11.05 22.73 -3.60
CA ASP A 218 12.50 22.65 -3.36
C ASP A 218 12.84 22.34 -1.90
N LYS A 219 12.62 21.09 -1.48
CA LYS A 219 12.95 20.63 -0.11
C LYS A 219 14.11 19.65 -0.14
N THR A 220 15.20 19.99 0.56
CA THR A 220 16.43 19.19 0.59
C THR A 220 16.46 18.13 1.69
N THR A 221 15.77 18.36 2.79
CA THR A 221 15.66 17.40 3.91
C THR A 221 14.27 16.79 3.92
N LEU A 222 14.15 15.53 3.57
CA LEU A 222 12.87 14.83 3.41
C LEU A 222 12.64 13.83 4.55
N ALA A 223 11.42 13.81 5.10
CA ALA A 223 10.94 12.77 5.98
C ALA A 223 10.28 11.62 5.20
N GLU A 224 9.77 10.61 5.90
CA GLU A 224 8.93 9.56 5.28
C GLU A 224 7.70 10.19 4.62
N ASN A 225 7.34 9.71 3.42
CA ASN A 225 6.27 10.24 2.58
C ASN A 225 6.45 11.71 2.15
N GLU A 226 7.69 12.21 2.12
CA GLU A 226 8.02 13.49 1.51
C GLU A 226 8.95 13.31 0.32
N TYR A 227 8.66 14.05 -0.74
CA TYR A 227 9.42 14.10 -1.98
C TYR A 227 9.68 15.55 -2.37
N SER A 228 10.52 15.77 -3.37
CA SER A 228 10.85 17.11 -3.87
C SER A 228 10.97 17.09 -5.39
N PHE A 229 10.40 18.10 -6.05
CA PHE A 229 10.67 18.40 -7.46
C PHE A 229 12.11 18.86 -7.68
N ASN A 230 12.78 19.34 -6.61
CA ASN A 230 14.12 19.97 -6.66
C ASN A 230 14.17 21.14 -7.66
N SER A 231 13.09 21.92 -7.72
CA SER A 231 12.94 23.07 -8.61
C SER A 231 13.21 24.35 -7.85
N HIS A 232 14.31 25.05 -8.18
CA HIS A 232 14.64 26.39 -7.64
C HIS A 232 13.76 27.54 -8.18
N ARG A 233 12.58 27.19 -8.69
CA ARG A 233 11.55 28.14 -9.10
C ARG A 233 10.21 27.65 -8.58
N ALA A 234 9.44 28.57 -8.01
CA ALA A 234 8.04 28.33 -7.63
C ALA A 234 7.24 27.67 -8.77
N LEU A 235 6.55 26.57 -8.43
CA LEU A 235 5.80 25.75 -9.39
C LEU A 235 4.34 26.21 -9.53
N TRP A 236 3.76 26.67 -8.43
CA TRP A 236 2.42 27.20 -8.31
C TRP A 236 2.49 28.65 -7.79
N ASN A 237 1.39 29.38 -7.98
CA ASN A 237 1.30 30.77 -7.50
C ASN A 237 -0.09 31.04 -6.91
N ASN A 238 -0.25 32.21 -6.30
CA ASN A 238 -1.50 32.61 -5.65
C ASN A 238 -2.58 33.12 -6.62
N GLN A 239 -2.33 33.11 -7.93
CA GLN A 239 -3.25 33.68 -8.95
C GLN A 239 -3.95 32.60 -9.79
N GLY A 240 -3.60 31.34 -9.58
CA GLY A 240 -4.20 30.19 -10.25
C GLY A 240 -3.14 29.13 -10.54
N GLY A 241 -3.54 27.87 -10.40
CA GLY A 241 -2.61 26.76 -10.61
C GLY A 241 -3.30 25.41 -10.57
N GLY A 242 -2.51 24.38 -10.71
CA GLY A 242 -3.00 23.02 -10.61
C GLY A 242 -1.93 21.99 -10.83
N ALA A 243 -2.31 20.73 -10.62
CA ALA A 243 -1.46 19.60 -10.91
C ALA A 243 -2.30 18.44 -11.42
N GLU A 244 -1.64 17.61 -12.23
CA GLU A 244 -2.15 16.38 -12.78
C GLU A 244 -1.35 15.22 -12.17
N LEU A 245 -2.06 14.21 -11.67
CA LEU A 245 -1.49 12.93 -11.26
C LEU A 245 -1.78 11.94 -12.38
N ILE A 246 -0.74 11.30 -12.88
CA ILE A 246 -0.74 10.44 -14.05
C ILE A 246 -0.08 9.10 -13.66
N ASP A 247 -0.65 7.97 -14.08
CA ASP A 247 -0.06 6.66 -13.80
C ASP A 247 1.14 6.32 -14.70
N TYR A 248 1.75 5.17 -14.46
CA TYR A 248 2.91 4.69 -15.23
C TYR A 248 2.60 4.39 -16.73
N LEU A 249 1.34 4.38 -17.15
CA LEU A 249 0.93 4.24 -18.57
C LEU A 249 0.54 5.58 -19.20
N GLY A 250 0.68 6.70 -18.48
CA GLY A 250 0.24 8.00 -18.97
C GLY A 250 -1.26 8.24 -18.84
N CYS A 251 -1.99 7.41 -18.09
CA CYS A 251 -3.42 7.63 -17.85
C CYS A 251 -3.62 8.63 -16.71
N MET A 252 -4.54 9.58 -16.91
CA MET A 252 -4.91 10.56 -15.89
C MET A 252 -5.58 9.86 -14.69
N VAL A 253 -5.04 10.07 -13.50
CA VAL A 253 -5.57 9.56 -12.23
C VAL A 253 -6.40 10.62 -11.51
N SER A 254 -5.82 11.80 -11.31
CA SER A 254 -6.45 12.90 -10.57
C SER A 254 -5.97 14.23 -11.13
N VAL A 255 -6.86 15.23 -11.11
CA VAL A 255 -6.51 16.61 -11.44
C VAL A 255 -7.02 17.54 -10.34
N TYR A 256 -6.24 18.55 -10.00
CA TYR A 256 -6.62 19.58 -9.06
C TYR A 256 -6.30 20.96 -9.62
N GLN A 257 -7.24 21.89 -9.53
CA GLN A 257 -7.08 23.29 -9.95
C GLN A 257 -7.68 24.21 -8.88
N TYR A 258 -7.09 25.40 -8.72
CA TYR A 258 -7.54 26.43 -7.76
C TYR A 258 -7.27 27.84 -8.28
#